data_AF-A0A9P1ASN9-F1
#
_entry.id   AF-A0A9P1ASN9-F1
#
_cell.length_a   1.000
_cell.length_b   1.000
_cell.length_c   1.000
_cell.angle_alpha   90.00
_cell.angle_beta   90.00
_cell.angle_gamma   90.00
#
_symmetry.space_group_name_H-M   'P 1'
#
loop_
_entity.id
_entity.type
_entity.pdbx_description
1 polymer ?
#
loop_
_entity_poly.entity_id
_entity_poly.type
_entity_poly.pdbx_seq_one_letter_code
_entity_poly.pdbx_strand_id
1 'polypeptide(L)'
;MSTALRQQLATMLTEQKFAAARGPATIASVPLNNVFQAAVSMPGAGVLIAFLIGYTINTPLMYNYDWGCRKVYLPSVSRVLNLPLERIAWNLLSLASVPLQLFVVIRQFILTYSTSHKRQFLRIVLVISSAFQSLFLTLLATVGEREDGNFHVAFFSGFSVSTIINYSVFSILMRCTAVEDSKHAHRRIKVLLGLMVTLPVIFLTFILHNVFCVAGAYEAFAIFEYLTIILIYSFHVSNSYLFSDPAHKILICHRNGVMSPVRL
;
A
#
# COMPACT_ATOMS: atom_id res chain seq x y z
N MET A 1 -36.39 41.44 33.91
CA MET A 1 -36.19 40.11 33.28
C MET A 1 -37.07 39.11 34.03
N SER A 2 -38.14 38.61 33.40
CA SER A 2 -39.18 37.83 34.10
C SER A 2 -38.64 36.47 34.57
N THR A 3 -39.22 35.94 35.64
CA THR A 3 -38.93 34.61 36.20
C THR A 3 -39.04 33.49 35.17
N ALA A 4 -39.97 33.62 34.21
CA ALA A 4 -40.12 32.67 33.10
C ALA A 4 -38.90 32.63 32.16
N LEU A 5 -38.29 33.79 31.85
CA LEU A 5 -37.12 33.87 30.98
C LEU A 5 -35.89 33.25 31.65
N ARG A 6 -35.74 33.40 32.98
CA ARG A 6 -34.65 32.74 33.74
C ARG A 6 -34.81 31.22 33.77
N GLN A 7 -36.03 30.74 33.86
CA GLN A 7 -36.32 29.31 33.90
C GLN A 7 -36.08 28.65 32.54
N GLN A 8 -36.48 29.30 31.43
CA GLN A 8 -36.14 28.89 30.07
C GLN A 8 -34.63 28.89 29.80
N LEU A 9 -33.91 29.92 30.24
CA LEU A 9 -32.45 30.00 30.08
C LEU A 9 -31.74 28.92 30.88
N ALA A 10 -32.22 28.62 32.09
CA ALA A 10 -31.68 27.55 32.94
C ALA A 10 -31.89 26.17 32.33
N THR A 11 -33.07 25.88 31.75
CA THR A 11 -33.33 24.63 31.02
C THR A 11 -32.48 24.49 29.76
N MET A 12 -32.33 25.56 28.97
CA MET A 12 -31.46 25.53 27.79
C MET A 12 -29.99 25.31 28.15
N LEU A 13 -29.50 25.95 29.23
CA LEU A 13 -28.14 25.77 29.73
C LEU A 13 -27.91 24.36 30.30
N THR A 14 -28.91 23.75 30.92
CA THR A 14 -28.81 22.36 31.38
C THR A 14 -28.81 21.39 30.21
N GLU A 15 -29.71 21.54 29.24
CA GLU A 15 -29.70 20.72 28.02
C GLU A 15 -28.39 20.84 27.24
N GLN A 16 -27.83 22.05 27.10
CA GLN A 16 -26.51 22.25 26.49
C GLN A 16 -25.41 21.55 27.28
N LYS A 17 -25.41 21.62 28.62
CA LYS A 17 -24.44 20.92 29.47
C LYS A 17 -24.58 19.40 29.37
N PHE A 18 -25.80 18.87 29.30
CA PHE A 18 -26.06 17.44 29.10
C PHE A 18 -25.70 16.96 27.70
N ALA A 19 -25.88 17.79 26.67
CA ALA A 19 -25.45 17.50 25.30
C ALA A 19 -23.93 17.56 25.15
N ALA A 20 -23.26 18.49 25.85
CA ALA A 20 -21.80 18.59 25.91
C ALA A 20 -21.14 17.49 26.77
N ALA A 21 -21.86 16.96 27.77
CA ALA A 21 -21.40 15.85 28.62
C ALA A 21 -21.59 14.47 27.97
N ARG A 22 -22.48 14.35 26.98
CA ARG A 22 -22.54 13.15 26.13
C ARG A 22 -21.29 13.14 25.25
N GLY A 23 -20.35 12.26 25.57
CA GLY A 23 -19.19 12.00 24.73
C GLY A 23 -19.59 11.69 23.28
N PRO A 24 -18.64 11.76 22.33
CA PRO A 24 -18.91 11.47 20.93
C PRO A 24 -19.68 10.14 20.78
N ALA A 25 -20.79 10.17 20.06
CA ALA A 25 -21.58 8.97 19.81
C ALA A 25 -20.89 8.16 18.72
N THR A 26 -20.47 6.93 19.04
CA THR A 26 -19.88 6.02 18.06
C THR A 26 -20.97 5.55 17.09
N ILE A 27 -20.88 5.97 15.82
CA ILE A 27 -21.80 5.56 14.75
C ILE A 27 -21.38 4.21 14.17
N ALA A 28 -20.08 3.98 14.01
CA ALA A 28 -19.55 2.75 13.45
C ALA A 28 -18.15 2.44 14.00
N SER A 29 -17.78 1.16 13.98
CA SER A 29 -16.44 0.70 14.33
C SER A 29 -15.93 -0.29 13.29
N VAL A 30 -14.75 -0.05 12.74
CA VAL A 30 -14.13 -0.93 11.74
C VAL A 30 -12.87 -1.55 12.35
N PRO A 31 -12.76 -2.89 12.44
CA PRO A 31 -11.53 -3.55 12.90
C PRO A 31 -10.35 -3.19 11.99
N LEU A 32 -9.19 -2.90 12.59
CA LEU A 32 -8.03 -2.48 11.81
C LEU A 32 -7.49 -3.61 10.91
N ASN A 33 -7.66 -4.87 11.32
CA ASN A 33 -7.34 -6.03 10.50
C ASN A 33 -8.06 -5.99 9.13
N ASN A 34 -9.34 -5.61 9.11
CA ASN A 34 -10.12 -5.55 7.87
C ASN A 34 -9.58 -4.45 6.93
N VAL A 35 -9.18 -3.31 7.49
CA VAL A 35 -8.56 -2.21 6.74
C VAL A 35 -7.23 -2.66 6.13
N PHE A 36 -6.38 -3.32 6.93
CA PHE A 36 -5.11 -3.85 6.45
C PHE A 36 -5.30 -4.92 5.36
N GLN A 37 -6.22 -5.86 5.58
CA GLN A 37 -6.55 -6.90 4.60
C GLN A 37 -7.02 -6.28 3.29
N ALA A 38 -7.95 -5.34 3.32
CA ALA A 38 -8.42 -4.65 2.12
C ALA A 38 -7.31 -3.85 1.42
N ALA A 39 -6.47 -3.13 2.17
CA ALA A 39 -5.35 -2.37 1.62
C ALA A 39 -4.38 -3.25 0.82
N VAL A 40 -4.14 -4.48 1.29
CA VAL A 40 -3.22 -5.43 0.65
C VAL A 40 -3.93 -6.26 -0.42
N SER A 41 -5.16 -6.72 -0.18
CA SER A 41 -5.85 -7.66 -1.07
C SER A 41 -6.41 -7.02 -2.32
N MET A 42 -6.75 -5.72 -2.31
CA MET A 42 -7.37 -5.06 -3.46
C MET A 42 -6.45 -5.03 -4.68
N PRO A 43 -5.19 -4.54 -4.63
CA PRO A 43 -4.28 -4.65 -5.76
C PRO A 43 -4.07 -6.11 -6.20
N GLY A 44 -4.01 -7.05 -5.25
CA GLY A 44 -3.79 -8.46 -5.52
C GLY A 44 -4.95 -9.09 -6.28
N ALA A 45 -6.17 -8.77 -5.88
CA ALA A 45 -7.38 -9.13 -6.61
C ALA A 45 -7.38 -8.50 -8.02
N GLY A 46 -6.91 -7.26 -8.16
CA GLY A 46 -6.74 -6.62 -9.48
C GLY A 46 -5.80 -7.40 -10.39
N VAL A 47 -4.64 -7.83 -9.89
CA VAL A 47 -3.71 -8.69 -10.63
C VAL A 47 -4.37 -10.01 -10.99
N LEU A 48 -5.00 -10.70 -10.04
CA LEU A 48 -5.64 -11.99 -10.29
C LEU A 48 -6.76 -11.88 -11.34
N ILE A 49 -7.63 -10.88 -11.24
CA ILE A 49 -8.70 -10.63 -12.21
C ILE A 49 -8.10 -10.34 -13.59
N ALA A 50 -7.05 -9.51 -13.67
CA ALA A 50 -6.35 -9.23 -14.91
C ALA A 50 -5.79 -10.52 -15.55
N PHE A 51 -5.18 -11.42 -14.78
CA PHE A 51 -4.74 -12.72 -15.29
C PHE A 51 -5.89 -13.62 -15.74
N LEU A 52 -7.01 -13.65 -15.01
CA LEU A 52 -8.19 -14.45 -15.38
C LEU A 52 -8.80 -13.95 -16.69
N ILE A 53 -8.98 -12.64 -16.84
CA ILE A 53 -9.47 -12.01 -18.07
C ILE A 53 -8.49 -12.28 -19.22
N GLY A 54 -7.20 -12.03 -18.99
CA GLY A 54 -6.16 -12.23 -19.99
C GLY A 54 -6.09 -13.67 -20.48
N TYR A 55 -6.16 -14.64 -19.57
CA TYR A 55 -6.10 -16.05 -19.91
C TYR A 55 -7.35 -16.52 -20.67
N THR A 56 -8.53 -16.01 -20.32
CA THR A 56 -9.82 -16.45 -20.89
C THR A 56 -10.19 -15.76 -22.21
N ILE A 57 -9.87 -14.48 -22.35
CA ILE A 57 -10.31 -13.65 -23.48
C ILE A 57 -9.13 -13.27 -24.40
N ASN A 58 -7.98 -12.92 -23.82
CA ASN A 58 -6.87 -12.29 -24.53
C ASN A 58 -5.61 -13.17 -24.59
N THR A 59 -5.75 -14.50 -24.59
CA THR A 59 -4.62 -15.45 -24.63
C THR A 59 -3.63 -15.15 -25.77
N PRO A 60 -4.07 -14.82 -27.00
CA PRO A 60 -3.16 -14.49 -28.10
C PRO A 60 -2.35 -13.20 -27.91
N LEU A 61 -2.82 -12.30 -27.05
CA LEU A 61 -2.13 -11.03 -26.73
C LEU A 61 -1.16 -11.17 -25.53
N MET A 62 -1.35 -12.21 -24.72
CA MET A 62 -0.49 -12.53 -23.56
C MET A 62 0.75 -13.33 -23.94
N TYR A 63 0.60 -14.31 -24.83
CA TYR A 63 1.68 -15.22 -25.19
C TYR A 63 2.14 -14.95 -26.62
N ASN A 64 3.40 -15.25 -26.91
CA ASN A 64 3.92 -15.26 -28.28
C ASN A 64 3.72 -13.91 -29.00
N TYR A 65 4.05 -12.80 -28.34
CA TYR A 65 3.95 -11.46 -28.94
C TYR A 65 5.34 -10.87 -29.18
N ASP A 66 5.41 -9.88 -30.06
CA ASP A 66 6.65 -9.17 -30.37
C ASP A 66 6.89 -8.06 -29.34
N TRP A 67 8.09 -8.06 -28.73
CA TRP A 67 8.47 -7.07 -27.74
C TRP A 67 9.94 -6.67 -27.86
N GLY A 68 10.19 -5.40 -28.18
CA GLY A 68 11.53 -4.89 -28.41
C GLY A 68 12.19 -5.62 -29.57
N CYS A 69 13.32 -6.30 -29.32
CA CYS A 69 14.10 -6.94 -30.37
C CYS A 69 13.54 -8.28 -30.87
N ARG A 70 12.64 -8.94 -30.13
CA ARG A 70 12.28 -10.35 -30.41
C ARG A 70 10.88 -10.72 -29.93
N LYS A 71 10.44 -11.88 -30.40
CA LYS A 71 9.25 -12.56 -29.90
C LYS A 71 9.50 -13.12 -28.50
N VAL A 72 8.57 -12.87 -27.60
CA VAL A 72 8.62 -13.29 -26.20
C VAL A 72 7.49 -14.26 -25.88
N TYR A 73 7.77 -15.22 -24.99
CA TYR A 73 6.88 -16.37 -24.77
C TYR A 73 6.11 -16.30 -23.46
N LEU A 74 6.67 -15.64 -22.45
CA LEU A 74 6.08 -15.55 -21.12
C LEU A 74 5.63 -14.10 -20.87
N PRO A 75 4.33 -13.82 -20.65
CA PRO A 75 3.90 -12.48 -20.29
C PRO A 75 4.54 -12.05 -18.97
N SER A 76 5.00 -10.81 -18.90
CA SER A 76 5.27 -10.15 -17.63
C SER A 76 3.96 -9.66 -16.98
N VAL A 77 3.95 -9.42 -15.67
CA VAL A 77 2.79 -8.82 -15.00
C VAL A 77 2.53 -7.43 -15.55
N SER A 78 3.57 -6.62 -15.73
CA SER A 78 3.43 -5.29 -16.35
C SER A 78 2.75 -5.35 -17.72
N ARG A 79 3.00 -6.38 -18.53
CA ARG A 79 2.30 -6.59 -19.80
C ARG A 79 0.80 -6.85 -19.60
N VAL A 80 0.46 -7.80 -18.72
CA VAL A 80 -0.93 -8.22 -18.50
C VAL A 80 -1.77 -7.07 -17.96
N LEU A 81 -1.25 -6.31 -17.00
CA LEU A 81 -1.94 -5.16 -16.41
C LEU A 81 -2.12 -3.99 -17.40
N ASN A 82 -1.47 -4.04 -18.56
CA ASN A 82 -1.55 -3.04 -19.60
C ASN A 82 -2.44 -3.43 -20.80
N LEU A 83 -3.06 -4.60 -20.75
CA LEU A 83 -4.09 -4.97 -21.71
C LEU A 83 -5.40 -4.19 -21.44
N PRO A 84 -6.21 -3.86 -22.47
CA PRO A 84 -7.27 -2.86 -22.35
C PRO A 84 -8.33 -3.15 -21.27
N LEU A 85 -8.74 -4.40 -21.12
CA LEU A 85 -9.82 -4.78 -20.20
C LEU A 85 -9.26 -5.07 -18.79
N GLU A 86 -8.13 -5.77 -18.75
CA GLU A 86 -7.35 -6.14 -17.59
C GLU A 86 -6.93 -4.92 -16.77
N ARG A 87 -6.52 -3.85 -17.47
CA ARG A 87 -6.16 -2.58 -16.86
C ARG A 87 -7.30 -1.95 -16.07
N ILE A 88 -8.56 -2.11 -16.48
CA ILE A 88 -9.71 -1.50 -15.78
C ILE A 88 -9.80 -2.07 -14.36
N ALA A 89 -9.70 -3.40 -14.21
CA ALA A 89 -9.73 -4.05 -12.91
C ALA A 89 -8.53 -3.66 -12.05
N TRP A 90 -7.33 -3.65 -12.64
CA TRP A 90 -6.10 -3.23 -11.97
C TRP A 90 -6.20 -1.79 -11.45
N ASN A 91 -6.63 -0.86 -12.30
CA ASN A 91 -6.70 0.56 -11.95
C ASN A 91 -7.74 0.79 -10.85
N LEU A 92 -8.95 0.27 -11.01
CA LEU A 92 -10.01 0.46 -10.03
C LEU A 92 -9.58 -0.01 -8.64
N LEU A 93 -9.04 -1.23 -8.54
CA LEU A 93 -8.69 -1.83 -7.26
C LEU A 93 -7.39 -1.26 -6.68
N SER A 94 -6.41 -0.94 -7.51
CA SER A 94 -5.17 -0.30 -7.06
C SER A 94 -5.46 1.10 -6.51
N LEU A 95 -6.19 1.95 -7.25
CA LEU A 95 -6.54 3.31 -6.80
C LEU A 95 -7.42 3.28 -5.55
N ALA A 96 -8.42 2.40 -5.50
CA ALA A 96 -9.30 2.32 -4.33
C ALA A 96 -8.58 1.83 -3.06
N SER A 97 -7.43 1.15 -3.21
CA SER A 97 -6.61 0.72 -2.08
C SER A 97 -5.75 1.84 -1.46
N VAL A 98 -5.43 2.89 -2.22
CA VAL A 98 -4.54 3.99 -1.79
C VAL A 98 -4.93 4.60 -0.44
N PRO A 99 -6.18 5.04 -0.20
CA PRO A 99 -6.55 5.60 1.11
C PRO A 99 -6.36 4.60 2.25
N LEU A 100 -6.59 3.30 2.01
CA LEU A 100 -6.40 2.25 3.01
C LEU A 100 -4.92 2.01 3.30
N GLN A 101 -4.06 2.08 2.27
CA GLN A 101 -2.61 2.01 2.43
C GLN A 101 -2.10 3.19 3.30
N LEU A 102 -2.63 4.40 3.12
CA LEU A 102 -2.28 5.55 3.98
C LEU A 102 -2.65 5.32 5.44
N PHE A 103 -3.79 4.68 5.74
CA PHE A 103 -4.14 4.27 7.10
C PHE A 103 -3.14 3.28 7.71
N VAL A 104 -2.67 2.32 6.91
CA VAL A 104 -1.63 1.36 7.32
C VAL A 104 -0.34 2.10 7.70
N VAL A 105 0.06 3.11 6.91
CA VAL A 105 1.25 3.94 7.17
C VAL A 105 1.10 4.77 8.44
N ILE A 106 -0.08 5.37 8.68
CA ILE A 106 -0.37 6.11 9.92
C ILE A 106 -0.19 5.20 11.13
N ARG A 107 -0.72 3.96 11.07
CA ARG A 107 -0.55 2.97 12.14
C ARG A 107 0.94 2.64 12.36
N GLN A 108 1.69 2.38 11.30
CA GLN A 108 3.12 2.10 11.40
C GLN A 108 3.90 3.28 12.02
N PHE A 109 3.54 4.51 11.66
CA PHE A 109 4.13 5.72 12.23
C PHE A 109 3.87 5.83 13.75
N ILE A 110 2.65 5.50 14.20
CA ILE A 110 2.29 5.48 15.62
C ILE A 110 3.07 4.38 16.37
N LEU A 111 3.09 3.16 15.84
CA LEU A 111 3.77 2.01 16.46
C LEU A 111 5.28 2.20 16.63
N THR A 112 5.89 2.96 15.73
CA THR A 112 7.33 3.22 15.73
C THR A 112 7.71 4.50 16.49
N TYR A 113 6.82 4.99 17.37
CA TYR A 113 7.07 6.18 18.18
C TYR A 113 8.37 6.08 18.98
N SER A 114 9.12 7.18 19.00
CA SER A 114 10.38 7.28 19.75
C SER A 114 10.76 8.73 20.00
N THR A 115 11.34 9.03 21.15
CA THR A 115 11.88 10.36 21.48
C THR A 115 13.27 10.64 20.88
N SER A 116 14.01 9.61 20.41
CA SER A 116 15.34 9.79 19.81
C SER A 116 15.28 10.50 18.45
N HIS A 117 16.10 11.54 18.27
CA HIS A 117 16.22 12.30 17.00
C HIS A 117 16.51 11.40 15.78
N LYS A 118 17.41 10.42 15.92
CA LYS A 118 17.75 9.50 14.81
C LYS A 118 16.53 8.68 14.37
N ARG A 119 15.73 8.19 15.33
CA ARG A 119 14.53 7.41 15.04
C ARG A 119 13.38 8.29 14.53
N GLN A 120 13.27 9.54 15.00
CA GLN A 120 12.33 10.51 14.43
C GLN A 120 12.61 10.78 12.96
N PHE A 121 13.88 10.97 12.59
CA PHE A 121 14.26 11.08 11.18
C PHE A 121 13.84 9.85 10.36
N LEU A 122 14.14 8.64 10.85
CA LEU A 122 13.71 7.40 10.20
C LEU A 122 12.18 7.30 10.05
N ARG A 123 11.39 7.77 11.03
CA ARG A 123 9.92 7.81 10.91
C ARG A 123 9.45 8.77 9.82
N ILE A 124 10.12 9.90 9.63
CA ILE A 124 9.82 10.82 8.52
C ILE A 124 10.15 10.14 7.19
N VAL A 125 11.32 9.48 7.08
CA VAL A 125 11.70 8.72 5.88
C VAL A 125 10.69 7.61 5.60
N LEU A 126 10.18 6.92 6.63
CA LEU A 126 9.11 5.92 6.50
C LEU A 126 7.88 6.52 5.81
N VAL A 127 7.36 7.64 6.32
CA VAL A 127 6.15 8.28 5.75
C VAL A 127 6.39 8.76 4.33
N ILE A 128 7.53 9.43 4.07
CA ILE A 128 7.87 9.94 2.74
C ILE A 128 8.03 8.79 1.74
N SER A 129 8.78 7.74 2.09
CA SER A 129 8.96 6.58 1.22
C SER A 129 7.64 5.84 0.97
N SER A 130 6.74 5.72 1.96
CA SER A 130 5.41 5.16 1.76
C SER A 130 4.54 6.00 0.81
N ALA A 131 4.62 7.33 0.91
CA ALA A 131 3.89 8.24 0.04
C ALA A 131 4.37 8.11 -1.41
N PHE A 132 5.70 8.07 -1.63
CA PHE A 132 6.26 7.82 -2.95
C PHE A 132 5.91 6.42 -3.47
N GLN A 133 5.95 5.39 -2.64
CA GLN A 133 5.55 4.03 -3.02
C GLN A 133 4.09 4.01 -3.52
N SER A 134 3.17 4.65 -2.79
CA SER A 134 1.76 4.73 -3.17
C SER A 134 1.55 5.55 -4.44
N LEU A 135 2.28 6.66 -4.58
CA LEU A 135 2.25 7.51 -5.77
C LEU A 135 2.73 6.75 -7.00
N PHE A 136 3.91 6.12 -6.95
CA PHE A 136 4.45 5.38 -8.08
C PHE A 136 3.61 4.15 -8.43
N LEU A 137 3.01 3.47 -7.44
CA LEU A 137 2.06 2.40 -7.71
C LEU A 137 0.81 2.91 -8.45
N THR A 138 0.30 4.09 -8.08
CA THR A 138 -0.83 4.73 -8.76
C THR A 138 -0.45 5.15 -10.18
N LEU A 139 0.75 5.68 -10.37
CA LEU A 139 1.29 6.04 -11.69
C LEU A 139 1.51 4.80 -12.57
N LEU A 140 1.99 3.69 -12.00
CA LEU A 140 2.10 2.40 -12.71
C LEU A 140 0.74 1.81 -13.13
N ALA A 141 -0.31 2.08 -12.37
CA ALA A 141 -1.65 1.68 -12.75
C ALA A 141 -2.21 2.57 -13.88
N THR A 142 -2.05 3.89 -13.75
CA THR A 142 -2.64 4.84 -14.70
C THR A 142 -1.87 5.00 -16.00
N VAL A 143 -0.54 4.91 -15.95
CA VAL A 143 0.37 5.08 -17.09
C VAL A 143 1.06 3.75 -17.38
N GLY A 144 0.59 3.11 -18.45
CA GLY A 144 1.10 1.84 -18.90
C GLY A 144 2.22 1.95 -19.92
N GLU A 145 2.75 0.78 -20.29
CA GLU A 145 3.74 0.66 -21.37
C GLU A 145 3.23 1.14 -22.73
N ARG A 146 1.90 1.15 -22.93
CA ARG A 146 1.25 1.55 -24.19
C ARG A 146 1.21 3.06 -24.38
N GLU A 147 1.09 3.79 -23.28
CA GLU A 147 1.07 5.25 -23.26
C GLU A 147 2.49 5.77 -23.49
N ASP A 148 3.42 5.34 -22.64
CA ASP A 148 4.84 5.65 -22.77
C ASP A 148 5.68 4.67 -21.93
N GLY A 149 6.43 3.81 -22.63
CA GLY A 149 7.31 2.83 -21.99
C GLY A 149 8.40 3.46 -21.12
N ASN A 150 8.89 4.66 -21.45
CA ASN A 150 9.93 5.31 -20.66
C ASN A 150 9.39 5.77 -19.31
N PHE A 151 8.20 6.38 -19.30
CA PHE A 151 7.54 6.76 -18.05
C PHE A 151 7.19 5.53 -17.22
N HIS A 152 6.70 4.45 -17.85
CA HIS A 152 6.40 3.21 -17.15
C HIS A 152 7.64 2.63 -16.42
N VAL A 153 8.79 2.56 -17.10
CA VAL A 153 10.06 2.12 -16.49
C VAL A 153 10.51 3.07 -15.38
N ALA A 154 10.35 4.39 -15.56
CA ALA A 154 10.69 5.37 -14.53
C ALA A 154 9.81 5.20 -13.28
N PHE A 155 8.51 4.97 -13.43
CA PHE A 155 7.59 4.73 -12.32
C PHE A 155 7.87 3.38 -11.64
N PHE A 156 8.18 2.34 -12.41
CA PHE A 156 8.62 1.05 -11.86
C PHE A 156 9.89 1.20 -11.01
N SER A 157 10.84 1.99 -11.50
CA SER A 157 12.08 2.32 -10.79
C SER A 157 11.81 3.08 -9.50
N GLY A 158 10.98 4.13 -9.56
CA GLY A 158 10.57 4.91 -8.39
C GLY A 158 9.84 4.06 -7.34
N PHE A 159 8.91 3.20 -7.77
CA PHE A 159 8.21 2.25 -6.91
C PHE A 159 9.19 1.28 -6.23
N SER A 160 10.13 0.72 -6.99
CA SER A 160 11.12 -0.23 -6.48
C SER A 160 12.03 0.38 -5.41
N VAL A 161 12.59 1.57 -5.70
CA VAL A 161 13.47 2.28 -4.76
C VAL A 161 12.72 2.70 -3.50
N SER A 162 11.53 3.29 -3.65
CA SER A 162 10.70 3.69 -2.50
C SER A 162 10.29 2.51 -1.64
N THR A 163 9.93 1.36 -2.24
CA THR A 163 9.60 0.12 -1.52
C THR A 163 10.78 -0.41 -0.71
N ILE A 164 11.98 -0.47 -1.30
CA ILE A 164 13.19 -0.93 -0.58
C ILE A 164 13.52 -0.02 0.60
N ILE A 165 13.49 1.31 0.39
CA ILE A 165 13.74 2.28 1.46
C ILE A 165 12.69 2.10 2.56
N ASN A 166 11.42 2.02 2.18
CA ASN A 166 10.32 1.87 3.12
C ASN A 166 10.47 0.63 4.00
N TYR A 167 10.65 -0.53 3.37
CA TYR A 167 10.73 -1.81 4.06
C TYR A 167 11.99 -1.93 4.92
N SER A 168 13.10 -1.35 4.48
CA SER A 168 14.35 -1.28 5.25
C SER A 168 14.16 -0.42 6.50
N VAL A 169 13.66 0.80 6.33
CA VAL A 169 13.42 1.75 7.43
C VAL A 169 12.41 1.19 8.42
N PHE A 170 11.31 0.62 7.94
CA PHE A 170 10.31 -0.01 8.78
C PHE A 170 10.90 -1.18 9.58
N SER A 171 11.71 -2.03 8.95
CA SER A 171 12.34 -3.17 9.61
C SER A 171 13.33 -2.73 10.70
N ILE A 172 14.11 -1.68 10.43
CA ILE A 172 15.05 -1.08 11.41
C ILE A 172 14.27 -0.49 12.59
N LEU A 173 13.24 0.31 12.31
CA LEU A 173 12.41 0.92 13.36
C LEU A 173 11.76 -0.14 14.25
N MET A 174 11.12 -1.14 13.65
CA MET A 174 10.49 -2.24 14.39
C MET A 174 11.49 -2.99 15.27
N ARG A 175 12.71 -3.24 14.77
CA ARG A 175 13.77 -3.87 15.56
C ARG A 175 14.21 -3.03 16.76
N CYS A 176 14.11 -1.70 16.65
CA CYS A 176 14.53 -0.76 17.70
C CYS A 176 13.42 -0.34 18.66
N THR A 177 12.15 -0.39 18.26
CA THR A 177 11.02 0.15 19.05
C THR A 177 10.05 -0.91 19.55
N ALA A 178 9.90 -2.02 18.83
CA ALA A 178 8.90 -3.03 19.17
C ALA A 178 9.52 -4.22 19.88
N VAL A 179 8.86 -4.69 20.94
CA VAL A 179 9.11 -6.02 21.50
C VAL A 179 8.38 -7.01 20.61
N GLU A 180 9.06 -7.53 19.60
CA GLU A 180 8.51 -8.45 18.61
C GLU A 180 9.06 -9.88 18.77
N ASP A 181 8.25 -10.87 18.38
CA ASP A 181 8.72 -12.25 18.25
C ASP A 181 9.83 -12.34 17.19
N SER A 182 10.93 -12.99 17.56
CA SER A 182 12.07 -13.27 16.68
C SER A 182 11.67 -13.92 15.34
N LYS A 183 10.60 -14.75 15.32
CA LYS A 183 10.12 -15.39 14.10
C LYS A 183 9.59 -14.37 13.08
N HIS A 184 8.83 -13.38 13.53
CA HIS A 184 8.28 -12.34 12.65
C HIS A 184 9.39 -11.43 12.13
N ALA A 185 10.34 -11.06 12.99
CA ALA A 185 11.52 -10.29 12.62
C ALA A 185 12.35 -11.02 11.54
N HIS A 186 12.66 -12.29 11.76
CA HIS A 186 13.47 -13.10 10.83
C HIS A 186 12.81 -13.27 9.48
N ARG A 187 11.49 -13.55 9.46
CA ARG A 187 10.72 -13.65 8.22
C ARG A 187 10.75 -12.33 7.44
N ARG A 188 10.54 -11.20 8.12
CA ARG A 188 10.57 -9.86 7.51
C ARG A 188 11.93 -9.55 6.88
N ILE A 189 13.03 -9.83 7.58
CA ILE A 189 14.39 -9.59 7.07
C ILE A 189 14.73 -10.51 5.89
N LYS A 190 14.36 -11.80 5.96
CA LYS A 190 14.55 -12.74 4.84
C LYS A 190 13.84 -12.28 3.56
N VAL A 191 12.60 -11.82 3.69
CA VAL A 191 11.83 -11.30 2.55
C VAL A 191 12.47 -10.02 2.00
N LEU A 192 12.90 -9.10 2.86
CA LEU A 192 13.60 -7.89 2.44
C LEU A 192 14.91 -8.21 1.70
N LEU A 193 15.70 -9.16 2.20
CA LEU A 193 16.92 -9.61 1.50
C LEU A 193 16.59 -10.20 0.13
N GLY A 194 15.50 -10.96 0.02
CA GLY A 194 14.99 -11.43 -1.25
C GLY A 194 14.74 -10.28 -2.22
N LEU A 195 14.02 -9.24 -1.80
CA LEU A 195 13.73 -8.06 -2.64
C LEU A 195 15.00 -7.31 -3.07
N MET A 196 15.98 -7.20 -2.16
CA MET A 196 17.27 -6.57 -2.45
C MET A 196 18.07 -7.32 -3.54
N VAL A 197 17.79 -8.61 -3.73
CA VAL A 197 18.39 -9.42 -4.80
C VAL A 197 17.52 -9.40 -6.06
N THR A 198 16.20 -9.58 -5.94
CA THR A 198 15.32 -9.71 -7.11
C THR A 198 15.21 -8.41 -7.91
N LEU A 199 15.12 -7.26 -7.24
CA LEU A 199 14.96 -5.98 -7.94
C LEU A 199 16.16 -5.64 -8.86
N PRO A 200 17.43 -5.73 -8.42
CA PRO A 200 18.57 -5.56 -9.33
C PRO A 200 18.55 -6.55 -10.51
N VAL A 201 18.14 -7.80 -10.28
CA VAL A 201 18.06 -8.80 -11.35
C VAL A 201 17.00 -8.44 -12.38
N ILE A 202 15.86 -7.86 -11.97
CA ILE A 202 14.85 -7.32 -12.90
C ILE A 202 15.47 -6.25 -13.80
N PHE A 203 16.17 -5.27 -13.25
CA PHE A 203 16.79 -4.21 -14.07
C PHE A 203 17.87 -4.77 -15.01
N LEU A 204 18.70 -5.69 -14.52
CA LEU A 204 19.72 -6.33 -15.34
C LEU A 204 19.11 -7.09 -16.52
N THR A 205 18.10 -7.93 -16.25
CA THR A 205 17.42 -8.72 -17.30
C THR A 205 16.64 -7.84 -18.28
N PHE A 206 16.04 -6.74 -17.80
CA PHE A 206 15.40 -5.73 -18.64
C PHE A 206 16.40 -5.07 -19.60
N ILE A 207 17.59 -4.68 -19.11
CA ILE A 207 18.66 -4.09 -19.93
C ILE A 207 19.20 -5.11 -20.93
N LEU A 208 19.47 -6.35 -20.49
CA LEU A 208 19.92 -7.43 -21.37
C LEU A 208 18.95 -7.70 -22.52
N HIS A 209 17.65 -7.63 -22.26
CA HIS A 209 16.63 -7.78 -23.31
C HIS A 209 16.56 -6.57 -24.24
N ASN A 210 16.42 -5.35 -23.71
CA ASN A 210 16.10 -4.17 -24.52
C ASN A 210 17.32 -3.55 -25.21
N VAL A 211 18.52 -3.68 -24.62
CA VAL A 211 19.75 -3.06 -25.14
C VAL A 211 20.61 -4.09 -25.87
N PHE A 212 20.78 -5.27 -25.28
CA PHE A 212 21.67 -6.30 -25.82
C PHE A 212 20.95 -7.41 -26.57
N CYS A 213 19.61 -7.37 -26.64
CA CYS A 213 18.77 -8.35 -27.32
C CYS A 213 19.07 -9.82 -26.95
N VAL A 214 19.46 -10.09 -25.70
CA VAL A 214 19.82 -11.42 -25.21
C VAL A 214 18.59 -12.33 -25.16
N ALA A 215 18.69 -13.51 -25.77
CA ALA A 215 17.60 -14.49 -25.76
C ALA A 215 17.34 -15.02 -24.34
N GLY A 216 16.06 -15.12 -23.95
CA GLY A 216 15.65 -15.59 -22.62
C GLY A 216 15.67 -14.50 -21.52
N ALA A 217 16.25 -13.33 -21.79
CA ALA A 217 16.34 -12.26 -20.80
C ALA A 217 14.97 -11.70 -20.41
N TYR A 218 14.03 -11.60 -21.36
CA TYR A 218 12.65 -11.17 -21.06
C TYR A 218 11.91 -12.17 -20.18
N GLU A 219 12.03 -13.47 -20.48
CA GLU A 219 11.40 -14.52 -19.70
C GLU A 219 11.94 -14.53 -18.27
N ALA A 220 13.26 -14.32 -18.10
CA ALA A 220 13.85 -14.12 -16.78
C ALA A 220 13.29 -12.87 -16.09
N PHE A 221 13.21 -11.73 -16.79
CA PHE A 221 12.58 -10.50 -16.27
C PHE A 221 11.17 -10.77 -15.76
N ALA A 222 10.32 -11.45 -16.54
CA ALA A 222 8.95 -11.79 -16.15
C ALA A 222 8.93 -12.68 -14.90
N ILE A 223 9.75 -13.74 -14.83
CA ILE A 223 9.87 -14.62 -13.65
C ILE A 223 10.24 -13.82 -12.39
N PHE A 224 11.23 -12.92 -12.49
CA PHE A 224 11.66 -12.12 -11.35
C PHE A 224 10.63 -11.05 -10.96
N GLU A 225 9.83 -10.56 -11.89
CA GLU A 225 8.69 -9.69 -11.61
C GLU A 225 7.62 -10.42 -10.78
N TYR A 226 7.23 -11.64 -11.19
CA TYR A 226 6.34 -12.50 -10.40
C TYR A 226 6.88 -12.73 -8.98
N LEU A 227 8.16 -13.10 -8.88
CA LEU A 227 8.81 -13.33 -7.59
C LEU A 227 8.83 -12.07 -6.72
N THR A 228 9.06 -10.90 -7.31
CA THR A 228 9.07 -9.62 -6.61
C THR A 228 7.69 -9.29 -6.04
N ILE A 229 6.61 -9.53 -6.79
CA ILE A 229 5.25 -9.37 -6.27
C ILE A 229 5.01 -10.32 -5.10
N ILE A 230 5.36 -11.60 -5.24
CA ILE A 230 5.23 -12.58 -4.15
C ILE A 230 5.99 -12.12 -2.89
N LEU A 231 7.20 -11.58 -3.04
CA LEU A 231 8.00 -11.06 -1.94
C LEU A 231 7.39 -9.79 -1.32
N ILE A 232 6.86 -8.86 -2.12
CA ILE A 232 6.12 -7.68 -1.63
C ILE A 232 4.94 -8.12 -0.76
N TYR A 233 4.10 -9.03 -1.25
CA TYR A 233 2.99 -9.58 -0.47
C TYR A 233 3.46 -10.32 0.78
N SER A 234 4.53 -11.10 0.67
CA SER A 234 5.14 -11.81 1.80
C SER A 234 5.63 -10.84 2.89
N PHE A 235 6.10 -9.64 2.51
CA PHE A 235 6.49 -8.62 3.47
C PHE A 235 5.27 -8.05 4.21
N HIS A 236 4.18 -7.77 3.51
CA HIS A 236 2.93 -7.36 4.13
C HIS A 236 2.38 -8.44 5.07
N VAL A 237 2.27 -9.68 4.61
CA VAL A 237 1.85 -10.83 5.43
C VAL A 237 2.76 -11.00 6.64
N SER A 238 4.06 -10.70 6.50
CA SER A 238 5.01 -10.76 7.61
C SER A 238 4.66 -9.84 8.77
N ASN A 239 3.96 -8.74 8.48
CA ASN A 239 3.59 -7.68 9.40
C ASN A 239 2.09 -7.65 9.75
N SER A 240 1.29 -8.59 9.23
CA SER A 240 -0.16 -8.68 9.47
C SER A 240 -0.53 -8.78 10.97
N TYR A 241 0.33 -9.39 11.78
CA TYR A 241 0.13 -9.53 13.22
C TYR A 241 -0.02 -8.17 13.94
N LEU A 242 0.59 -7.10 13.41
CA LEU A 242 0.50 -5.74 13.97
C LEU A 242 -0.90 -5.14 13.90
N PHE A 243 -1.77 -5.74 13.09
CA PHE A 243 -3.14 -5.31 12.83
C PHE A 243 -4.18 -6.32 13.33
N SER A 244 -3.74 -7.47 13.87
CA SER A 244 -4.61 -8.61 14.19
C SER A 244 -5.28 -8.52 15.56
N ASP A 245 -4.84 -7.63 16.45
CA ASP A 245 -5.44 -7.49 17.77
C ASP A 245 -6.85 -6.87 17.66
N PRO A 246 -7.91 -7.58 18.13
CA PRO A 246 -9.30 -7.17 18.00
C PRO A 246 -9.66 -5.89 18.78
N ALA A 247 -8.81 -5.45 19.72
CA ALA A 247 -9.00 -4.20 20.43
C ALA A 247 -8.75 -2.98 19.52
N HIS A 248 -7.95 -3.13 18.46
CA HIS A 248 -7.64 -2.04 17.55
C HIS A 248 -8.74 -1.83 16.50
N LYS A 249 -9.51 -0.77 16.68
CA LYS A 249 -10.64 -0.41 15.80
C LYS A 249 -10.58 1.07 15.43
N ILE A 250 -10.98 1.39 14.21
CA ILE A 250 -11.27 2.76 13.79
C ILE A 250 -12.70 3.08 14.24
N LEU A 251 -12.85 4.13 15.05
CA LEU A 251 -14.15 4.59 15.55
C LEU A 251 -14.62 5.79 14.72
N ILE A 252 -15.81 5.68 14.13
CA ILE A 252 -16.49 6.78 13.45
C ILE A 252 -17.43 7.40 14.46
N CYS A 253 -17.11 8.62 14.88
CA CYS A 253 -17.80 9.31 15.96
C CYS A 253 -18.59 10.51 15.43
N HIS A 254 -19.86 10.61 15.80
CA HIS A 254 -20.64 11.84 15.66
C HIS A 254 -20.42 12.71 16.89
N ARG A 255 -19.89 13.92 16.69
CA ARG A 255 -19.81 14.92 17.76
C ARG A 255 -20.94 15.92 17.53
N ASN A 256 -21.90 15.98 18.46
CA ASN A 256 -23.01 16.93 18.39
C ASN A 256 -22.48 18.38 18.51
N GLY A 257 -22.29 19.05 17.37
CA GLY A 257 -22.51 20.49 17.20
C GLY A 257 -21.47 21.50 17.74
N VAL A 258 -20.43 21.12 18.48
CA VAL A 258 -19.41 22.09 18.95
C VAL A 258 -18.00 21.68 18.53
N MET A 259 -17.44 22.40 17.56
CA MET A 259 -16.04 22.29 17.17
C MET A 259 -15.14 22.71 18.32
N SER A 260 -14.38 21.77 18.87
CA SER A 260 -13.15 22.07 19.59
C SER A 260 -11.99 21.37 18.87
N PRO A 261 -10.80 21.97 18.79
CA PRO A 261 -9.67 21.43 18.04
C PRO A 261 -9.32 20.03 18.53
N VAL A 262 -9.20 19.10 17.58
CA VAL A 262 -8.74 17.73 17.82
C VAL A 262 -7.25 17.81 18.16
N ARG A 263 -6.87 17.45 19.39
CA ARG A 263 -5.49 17.07 19.69
C ARG A 263 -5.31 15.62 19.25
N LEU A 264 -4.41 15.43 18.28
CA LEU A 264 -3.90 14.13 17.85
C LEU A 264 -3.05 13.49 18.96
#